data_AF-A0A1I5E0E6-F1
#
_entry.id   AF-A0A1I5E0E6-F1
#
_cell.length_a   1.000
_cell.length_b   1.000
_cell.length_c   1.000
_cell.angle_alpha   90.00
_cell.angle_beta   90.00
_cell.angle_gamma   90.00
#
_symmetry.space_group_name_H-M   'P 1'
#
loop_
_entity.id
_entity.type
_entity.pdbx_description
1 polymer ?
#
loop_
_entity_poly.entity_id
_entity_poly.type
_entity_poly.pdbx_seq_one_letter_code
_entity_poly.pdbx_strand_id
1 'polypeptide(L)' 'MKKVLKSLSIGLLVVSMSSCATIFGGPVSEYQRTKPAPGEPQRKVRVAALIADIVLFWPGAIVDFATGAIYKPEGK' A
#
# COMPACT_ATOMS: atom_id res chain seq x y z
N MET A 1 -28.13 -2.53 -15.22
CA MET A 1 -27.32 -3.71 -14.83
C MET A 1 -25.94 -3.74 -15.50
N LYS A 2 -25.82 -3.74 -16.85
CA LYS A 2 -24.52 -3.79 -17.55
C LYS A 2 -23.53 -2.67 -17.17
N LYS A 3 -23.99 -1.43 -16.98
CA LYS A 3 -23.14 -0.29 -16.56
C LYS A 3 -22.60 -0.44 -15.13
N VAL A 4 -23.44 -0.90 -14.20
CA VAL A 4 -23.07 -1.12 -12.80
C VAL A 4 -22.06 -2.26 -12.69
N LEU A 5 -22.29 -3.36 -13.42
CA LEU A 5 -21.35 -4.48 -13.49
C LEU A 5 -20.00 -4.05 -14.09
N LYS A 6 -20.00 -3.22 -15.14
CA LYS A 6 -18.78 -2.67 -15.76
C LYS A 6 -18.01 -1.76 -14.79
N SER A 7 -18.70 -0.88 -14.07
CA SER A 7 -18.07 -0.04 -13.03
C SER A 7 -17.55 -0.87 -11.85
N LEU A 8 -18.26 -1.91 -11.43
CA LEU A 8 -17.79 -2.83 -10.39
C LEU A 8 -16.54 -3.59 -10.85
N SER A 9 -16.51 -4.04 -12.09
CA SER A 9 -15.39 -4.77 -12.68
C SER A 9 -14.15 -3.89 -12.74
N ILE A 10 -14.30 -2.62 -13.16
CA ILE A 10 -13.21 -1.64 -13.19
C ILE A 10 -12.74 -1.31 -11.77
N GLY A 11 -13.68 -1.11 -10.83
CA GLY A 11 -13.35 -0.88 -9.42
C GLY A 11 -12.58 -2.06 -8.81
N LEU A 12 -13.00 -3.29 -9.10
CA LEU A 12 -12.33 -4.50 -8.63
C LEU A 12 -10.94 -4.67 -9.25
N LEU A 13 -10.79 -4.34 -10.54
CA LEU A 13 -9.49 -4.36 -11.23
C LEU A 13 -8.53 -3.32 -10.63
N VAL A 14 -9.03 -2.10 -10.37
CA VAL A 14 -8.26 -1.04 -9.73
C VAL A 14 -7.84 -1.47 -8.32
N VAL A 15 -8.76 -2.00 -7.51
CA VAL A 15 -8.45 -2.53 -6.17
C VAL A 15 -7.42 -3.67 -6.22
N SER A 16 -7.50 -4.54 -7.24
CA SER A 16 -6.52 -5.62 -7.42
C SER A 16 -5.11 -5.12 -7.79
N MET A 17 -5.00 -3.91 -8.35
CA MET A 17 -3.74 -3.27 -8.73
C MET A 17 -3.31 -2.15 -7.76
N SER A 18 -4.14 -1.79 -6.78
CA SER A 18 -3.93 -0.64 -5.87
C SER A 18 -2.76 -0.77 -4.89
N SER A 19 -2.01 -1.88 -4.88
CA SER A 19 -0.80 -1.95 -4.05
C SER A 19 0.44 -1.98 -4.92
N CYS A 20 0.84 -0.79 -5.36
CA CYS A 20 2.11 -0.56 -6.04
C CYS A 20 3.29 -0.97 -5.13
N ALA A 21 3.20 -0.78 -3.81
CA ALA A 21 4.21 -1.29 -2.90
C ALA A 21 4.27 -2.83 -2.82
N THR A 22 3.18 -3.57 -3.08
CA THR A 22 3.25 -5.05 -3.07
C THR A 22 3.82 -5.60 -4.37
N ILE A 23 3.53 -4.98 -5.52
CA ILE A 23 4.09 -5.42 -6.82
C ILE A 23 5.62 -5.19 -6.89
N PHE A 24 6.11 -4.05 -6.40
CA PHE A 24 7.55 -3.74 -6.43
C PHE A 24 8.28 -4.07 -5.13
N GLY A 25 7.57 -4.24 -4.01
CA GLY A 25 8.15 -4.30 -2.68
C GLY A 25 8.10 -5.66 -1.97
N GLY A 26 7.47 -6.66 -2.59
CA GLY A 26 7.36 -8.02 -2.07
C GLY A 26 6.28 -8.19 -0.99
N PRO A 27 6.19 -9.39 -0.37
CA PRO A 27 5.22 -9.64 0.69
C PRO A 27 5.45 -8.73 1.90
N VAL A 28 4.35 -8.29 2.52
CA VAL A 28 4.40 -7.46 3.72
C VAL A 28 4.70 -8.31 4.95
N SER A 29 5.77 -8.01 5.67
CA SER A 29 6.18 -8.72 6.88
C SER A 29 5.34 -8.34 8.10
N GLU A 30 5.39 -9.17 9.15
CA GLU A 30 4.75 -8.82 10.44
C GLU A 30 5.32 -7.54 11.03
N TYR A 31 6.63 -7.30 10.93
CA TYR A 31 7.26 -6.06 11.37
C TYR A 31 6.64 -4.80 10.73
N GLN A 32 6.28 -4.88 9.45
CA GLN A 32 5.66 -3.78 8.71
C GLN A 32 4.18 -3.57 9.10
N ARG A 33 3.47 -4.65 9.46
CA ARG A 33 2.06 -4.60 9.88
C ARG A 33 1.90 -4.14 11.33
N THR A 34 2.86 -4.47 12.18
CA THR A 34 2.82 -4.17 13.60
C THR A 34 3.12 -2.71 13.85
N LYS A 35 2.14 -1.99 14.42
CA LYS A 35 2.33 -0.61 14.85
C LYS A 35 3.35 -0.54 15.99
N PRO A 36 4.28 0.44 15.98
CA PRO A 36 5.22 0.63 17.07
C PRO A 36 4.52 0.88 18.40
N ALA A 37 5.05 0.30 19.48
CA ALA A 37 4.57 0.59 20.82
C ALA A 37 4.95 2.03 21.25
N PRO A 38 4.28 2.62 22.27
CA PRO A 38 4.67 3.92 22.79
C PRO A 38 6.16 3.94 23.20
N GLY A 39 6.92 4.90 22.67
CA GLY A 39 8.37 5.01 22.90
C GLY A 39 9.24 4.23 21.92
N GLU A 40 8.67 3.40 21.05
CA GLU A 40 9.42 2.76 19.96
C GLU A 40 9.67 3.69 18.78
N PRO A 41 10.77 3.48 18.03
CA PRO A 41 11.02 4.22 16.80
C PRO A 41 9.95 3.92 15.73
N GLN A 42 9.53 4.98 15.05
CA GLN A 42 8.60 4.88 13.93
C GLN A 42 9.22 4.09 12.76
N ARG A 43 8.38 3.34 12.06
CA ARG A 43 8.79 2.54 10.90
C ARG A 43 9.17 3.47 9.73
N LYS A 44 10.33 3.20 9.11
CA LYS A 44 10.80 3.99 7.96
C LYS A 44 9.87 3.78 6.77
N VAL A 45 9.50 4.86 6.09
CA VAL A 45 8.66 4.82 4.89
C VAL A 45 9.51 4.59 3.63
N ARG A 46 8.98 3.82 2.67
CA ARG A 46 9.50 3.68 1.32
C ARG A 46 9.16 4.93 0.51
N VAL A 47 10.00 5.96 0.62
CA VAL A 47 9.74 7.29 0.02
C VAL A 47 9.43 7.23 -1.47
N ALA A 48 10.13 6.38 -2.24
CA ALA A 48 9.87 6.23 -3.66
C ALA A 48 8.45 5.67 -3.95
N ALA A 49 7.97 4.73 -3.14
CA ALA A 49 6.61 4.20 -3.26
C ALA A 49 5.58 5.27 -2.91
N LEU A 50 5.81 6.03 -1.84
CA LEU A 50 4.94 7.15 -1.46
C LEU A 50 4.82 8.20 -2.57
N ILE A 51 5.96 8.56 -3.20
CA ILE A 51 5.96 9.51 -4.32
C ILE A 51 5.18 8.93 -5.51
N ALA A 52 5.40 7.66 -5.84
CA ALA A 52 4.68 6.99 -6.92
C ALA A 52 3.17 7.00 -6.68
N ASP A 53 2.72 6.68 -5.47
CA ASP A 53 1.29 6.72 -5.12
C ASP A 53 0.72 8.13 -5.21
N ILE A 54 1.42 9.15 -4.68
CA ILE A 54 0.93 10.53 -4.72
C ILE A 54 0.79 11.04 -6.17
N VAL A 55 1.75 10.70 -7.04
CA VAL A 55 1.81 11.22 -8.41
C VAL A 55 0.95 10.40 -9.39
N LEU A 56 0.93 9.07 -9.25
CA LEU A 56 0.32 8.17 -10.23
C LEU A 56 -1.02 7.60 -9.76
N PHE A 57 -1.20 7.37 -8.46
CA PHE A 57 -2.38 6.67 -7.95
C PHE A 57 -2.62 6.90 -6.45
N TRP A 58 -3.23 8.05 -6.12
CA TRP A 58 -3.42 8.47 -4.72
C TRP A 58 -4.16 7.42 -3.85
N PRO A 59 -5.17 6.67 -4.33
CA PRO A 59 -5.79 5.62 -3.51
C PRO A 59 -4.79 4.54 -3.06
N GLY A 60 -3.70 4.32 -3.81
CA GLY A 60 -2.65 3.37 -3.47
C GLY A 60 -1.94 3.73 -2.17
N ALA A 61 -1.66 5.02 -1.93
CA ALA A 61 -1.04 5.48 -0.69
C ALA A 61 -1.88 5.05 0.53
N ILE A 62 -3.21 5.20 0.46
CA ILE A 62 -4.11 4.84 1.56
C ILE A 62 -4.03 3.33 1.82
N VAL A 63 -4.06 2.52 0.77
CA VAL A 63 -3.97 1.05 0.87
C VAL A 63 -2.62 0.62 1.42
N ASP A 64 -1.52 1.23 0.97
CA ASP A 64 -0.17 0.88 1.39
C ASP A 64 0.12 1.30 2.84
N PHE A 65 -0.48 2.40 3.32
CA PHE A 65 -0.48 2.75 4.75
C PHE A 65 -1.35 1.81 5.59
N ALA A 66 -2.53 1.42 5.10
CA ALA A 66 -3.44 0.55 5.82
C ALA A 66 -2.89 -0.89 5.95
N THR A 67 -2.21 -1.38 4.92
CA THR A 67 -1.60 -2.73 4.90
C THR A 67 -0.21 -2.78 5.55
N GLY A 68 0.44 -1.62 5.71
CA GLY A 68 1.83 -1.52 6.16
C GLY A 68 2.86 -1.74 5.06
N ALA A 69 2.44 -1.99 3.81
CA ALA A 69 3.35 -2.18 2.67
C ALA A 69 4.26 -0.97 2.42
N ILE A 70 3.80 0.23 2.81
CA ILE A 70 4.55 1.48 2.70
C ILE A 70 5.81 1.53 3.57
N TYR A 71 5.88 0.70 4.62
CA TYR A 71 7.03 0.67 5.53
C TYR A 71 8.16 -0.19 4.99
N LYS A 72 9.40 0.10 5.40
CA LYS A 72 10.55 -0.74 5.12
C LYS A 72 10.48 -2.03 5.97
N PRO A 73 10.87 -3.19 5.40
CA PRO A 73 11.00 -4.41 6.18
C PRO A 73 12.18 -4.30 7.15
N GLU A 74 12.19 -5.15 8.17
CA GLU A 74 13.26 -5.21 9.16
C GLU A 74 14.61 -5.52 8.49
N GLY A 75 15.67 -4.82 8.91
CA GLY A 75 17.02 -5.02 8.39
C GLY A 75 17.35 -4.37 7.03
N LYS A 76 16.54 -3.41 6.54
CA LYS A 76 16.79 -2.68 5.25
C LYS A 76 16.66 -1.16 5.33
#